data_AF-G2LE49-F1
#
_entry.id   AF-G2LE49-F1
#
_cell.length_a   1.000
_cell.length_b   1.000
_cell.length_c   1.000
_cell.angle_alpha   90.00
_cell.angle_beta   90.00
_cell.angle_gamma   90.00
#
_symmetry.space_group_name_H-M   'P 1'
#
loop_
_entity.id
_entity.type
_entity.pdbx_description
1 polymer ?
#
loop_
_entity_poly.entity_id
_entity_poly.type
_entity_poly.pdbx_seq_one_letter_code
_entity_poly.pdbx_strand_id
1 'polypeptide(L)' 'MMGKPVITGTRITVELILEKLAAGETIGQILEAHPQLTREAVLAALVFARDALRADVVYPLG' A
#
# COMPACT_ATOMS: atom_id res chain seq x y z
N MET A 1 -15.50 2.70 13.40
CA MET A 1 -14.65 2.38 12.22
C MET A 1 -13.39 3.23 12.32
N MET A 2 -12.36 2.73 12.99
CA MET A 2 -11.03 3.36 12.96
C MET A 2 -10.53 3.29 11.51
N GLY A 3 -10.28 4.45 10.90
CA GLY A 3 -10.05 4.56 9.46
C GLY A 3 -8.73 3.93 9.04
N LYS A 4 -8.79 2.97 8.11
CA LYS A 4 -7.57 2.48 7.44
C LYS A 4 -6.91 3.66 6.70
N PRO A 5 -5.58 3.76 6.66
CA PRO A 5 -4.88 4.77 5.87
C PRO A 5 -5.30 4.69 4.40
N VAL A 6 -5.63 5.83 3.80
CA VAL A 6 -6.04 5.94 2.39
C VAL A 6 -5.10 6.87 1.63
N ILE A 7 -4.96 6.62 0.33
CA ILE A 7 -4.26 7.55 -0.56
C ILE A 7 -5.07 8.84 -0.67
N THR A 8 -4.44 9.98 -0.41
CA THR A 8 -5.06 11.31 -0.46
C THR A 8 -5.79 11.53 -1.77
N GLY A 9 -7.04 12.03 -1.69
CA GLY A 9 -7.89 12.26 -2.87
C GLY A 9 -8.56 11.01 -3.43
N THR A 10 -8.39 9.85 -2.79
CA THR A 10 -9.03 8.59 -3.20
C THR A 10 -9.72 7.90 -2.02
N ARG A 11 -10.44 6.82 -2.30
CA ARG A 11 -10.91 5.86 -1.30
C ARG A 11 -10.08 4.57 -1.26
N ILE A 12 -8.92 4.58 -1.92
CA ILE A 12 -8.04 3.42 -2.01
C ILE A 12 -7.21 3.34 -0.73
N THR A 13 -7.29 2.21 -0.04
CA THR A 13 -6.53 1.97 1.19
C THR A 13 -5.08 1.60 0.87
N VAL A 14 -4.18 1.93 1.78
CA VAL A 14 -2.80 1.42 1.75
C VAL A 14 -2.79 -0.11 1.75
N GLU A 15 -3.68 -0.73 2.54
CA GLU A 15 -3.85 -2.18 2.59
C GLU A 15 -4.17 -2.79 1.22
N LEU A 16 -5.10 -2.24 0.44
CA LEU A 16 -5.43 -2.75 -0.90
C LEU A 16 -4.20 -2.76 -1.81
N ILE A 17 -3.38 -1.71 -1.74
CA ILE A 17 -2.14 -1.63 -2.52
C ILE A 17 -1.16 -2.73 -2.11
N LEU A 18 -0.99 -2.96 -0.80
CA LEU A 18 -0.11 -4.01 -0.28
C LEU A 18 -0.63 -5.41 -0.63
N GLU A 19 -1.94 -5.65 -0.56
CA GLU A 19 -2.57 -6.92 -0.95
C GLU A 19 -2.29 -7.24 -2.42
N LYS A 20 -2.45 -6.26 -3.32
CA LYS A 20 -2.18 -6.43 -4.75
C LYS A 20 -0.70 -6.72 -5.03
N LEU A 21 0.20 -5.98 -4.39
CA LEU A 21 1.64 -6.23 -4.49
C LEU A 21 2.03 -7.61 -3.95
N ALA A 22 1.44 -8.03 -2.82
CA ALA A 22 1.66 -9.35 -2.24
C ALA A 22 1.10 -10.48 -3.12
N ALA A 23 0.04 -10.22 -3.88
CA ALA A 23 -0.49 -11.13 -4.89
C ALA A 23 0.36 -11.21 -6.18
N GLY A 24 1.44 -10.43 -6.28
CA GLY A 24 2.35 -10.41 -7.42
C GLY A 24 1.94 -9.46 -8.54
N GLU A 25 0.94 -8.58 -8.33
CA GLU A 25 0.63 -7.53 -9.30
C GLU A 25 1.80 -6.53 -9.39
N THR A 26 2.14 -6.15 -10.61
CA THR A 26 3.10 -5.06 -10.87
C THR A 26 2.46 -3.70 -10.60
N ILE A 27 3.29 -2.69 -10.32
CA ILE A 27 2.80 -1.30 -10.20
C ILE A 27 2.01 -0.89 -11.45
N GLY A 28 2.43 -1.30 -12.65
CA GLY A 28 1.70 -1.01 -13.89
C GLY A 28 0.27 -1.53 -13.87
N GLN A 29 0.08 -2.80 -13.49
CA GLN A 29 -1.24 -3.42 -13.39
C GLN A 29 -2.12 -2.75 -12.32
N ILE A 30 -1.52 -2.33 -11.21
CA ILE A 30 -2.25 -1.58 -10.16
C ILE A 30 -2.74 -0.23 -10.70
N LEU A 31 -1.91 0.48 -11.47
CA LEU A 31 -2.28 1.77 -12.08
C LEU A 31 -3.33 1.60 -13.18
N GLU A 32 -3.26 0.51 -13.96
CA GLU A 32 -4.29 0.16 -14.95
C GLU A 32 -5.65 -0.10 -14.28
N ALA A 33 -5.67 -0.82 -13.15
CA ALA A 33 -6.89 -1.10 -12.39
C ALA A 33 -7.41 0.13 -11.61
N HIS A 34 -6.52 1.06 -11.27
CA HIS A 34 -6.83 2.26 -10.48
C HIS A 34 -6.19 3.53 -11.09
N PRO A 35 -6.76 4.07 -12.18
CA PRO A 35 -6.19 5.22 -12.90
C PRO A 35 -6.06 6.52 -12.09
N GLN A 36 -6.75 6.61 -10.95
CA GLN A 36 -6.63 7.70 -9.98
C GLN A 36 -5.36 7.64 -9.13
N LEU A 37 -4.62 6.53 -9.16
CA LEU A 37 -3.34 6.40 -8.49
C LEU A 37 -2.21 6.90 -9.39
N THR A 38 -1.14 7.35 -8.74
CA THR A 38 0.14 7.56 -9.40
C THR A 38 1.16 6.54 -8.88
N ARG A 39 2.27 6.38 -9.60
CA ARG A 39 3.38 5.54 -9.14
C ARG A 39 3.86 5.99 -7.75
N GLU A 40 3.91 7.30 -7.50
CA GLU A 40 4.34 7.89 -6.24
C GLU A 40 3.39 7.52 -5.10
N ALA A 41 2.08 7.45 -5.35
CA ALA A 41 1.10 7.01 -4.36
C ALA A 41 1.31 5.54 -3.95
N VAL A 42 1.62 4.66 -4.91
CA VAL A 42 1.95 3.26 -4.63
C VAL A 42 3.23 3.13 -3.81
N LEU A 43 4.26 3.93 -4.14
CA LEU A 43 5.50 3.98 -3.35
C LEU A 43 5.28 4.55 -1.94
N ALA A 44 4.41 5.55 -1.79
CA ALA A 44 4.05 6.12 -0.49
C ALA A 44 3.35 5.08 0.40
N ALA A 45 2.54 4.18 -0.16
CA ALA A 45 1.95 3.06 0.57
C ALA A 45 3.02 2.11 1.14
N LEU A 46 4.08 1.81 0.39
CA LEU A 46 5.20 1.01 0.85
C LEU A 46 6.02 1.72 1.96
N VAL A 47 6.23 3.04 1.82
CA VAL A 47 6.89 3.84 2.86
C VAL A 47 6.07 3.84 4.15
N PHE A 48 4.75 4.03 4.05
CA PHE A 48 3.85 3.93 5.19
C PHE A 48 3.97 2.55 5.87
N ALA A 49 3.94 1.47 5.09
CA ALA A 49 4.06 0.11 5.62
C ALA A 49 5.38 -0.10 6.36
N ARG A 50 6.50 0.34 5.77
CA ARG A 50 7.83 0.31 6.42
C ARG A 50 7.82 1.06 7.75
N ASP A 51 7.26 2.27 7.78
CA ASP A 51 7.25 3.10 8.98
C ASP A 51 6.30 2.57 10.05
N ALA A 52 5.19 1.95 9.66
CA ALA A 52 4.29 1.25 10.58
C ALA A 52 4.96 0.02 11.23
N LEU A 53 5.86 -0.66 10.50
CA LEU A 53 6.60 -1.83 11.01
C LEU A 53 7.80 -1.46 11.89
N ARG A 54 8.27 -0.20 11.86
CA ARG A 54 9.43 0.26 12.64
C ARG A 54 9.22 0.30 14.15
N ALA A 55 8.02 0.04 14.64
CA ALA A 55 7.76 -0.10 16.07
C ALA A 55 8.34 -1.42 16.59
N ASP A 56 9.65 -1.48 16.86
CA ASP A 56 10.45 -2.46 17.66
C ASP A 56 10.02 -3.96 17.73
N VAL A 57 9.19 -4.44 16.82
CA VAL A 57 8.64 -5.79 16.82
C VAL A 57 9.26 -6.56 15.66
N VAL A 58 10.04 -7.58 16.00
CA VAL A 58 10.60 -8.52 15.04
C VAL A 58 9.55 -9.59 14.74
N TYR A 59 9.16 -9.71 13.47
CA TYR A 59 8.28 -10.77 13.01
C TYR A 59 9.10 -11.85 12.29
N PRO A 60 8.94 -13.13 12.63
CA PRO A 60 9.52 -14.20 11.82
C PRO A 60 8.87 -14.19 10.44
N LEU A 61 9.69 -14.02 9.41
CA LEU A 61 9.28 -14.19 8.02
C LEU A 61 9.79 -15.57 7.58
N GLY A 62 8.90 -16.37 6.99
CA GLY A 62 9.20 -17.72 6.50
C GLY A 62 10.09 -17.73 5.27
#